data_AF-A0A6Y3QNN4-F1
#
_entry.id   AF-A0A6Y3QNN4-F1
#
_cell.length_a   1.000
_cell.length_b   1.000
_cell.length_c   1.000
_cell.angle_alpha   90.00
_cell.angle_beta   90.00
_cell.angle_gamma   90.00
#
_symmetry.space_group_name_H-M   'P 1'
#
loop_
_entity.id
_entity.type
_entity.pdbx_description
1 polymer ?
#
loop_
_entity_poly.entity_id
_entity_poly.type
_entity_poly.pdbx_seq_one_letter_code
_entity_poly.pdbx_strand_id
1 'polypeptide(L)' 'MTHPRQYGPRCTLTAFLSGILDDYKTGVITQIQAVGRIGNVFSALESGDSKKVVHLLTEGRKLLRTG' A
#
# COMPACT_ATOMS: atom_id res chain seq x y z
N MET A 1 -10.82 31.98 13.16
CA MET A 1 -11.43 31.07 12.15
C MET A 1 -10.31 30.43 11.37
N THR A 2 -9.93 29.19 11.71
CA THR A 2 -8.84 28.45 11.04
C THR A 2 -9.45 27.24 10.37
N HIS A 3 -9.21 27.13 9.06
CA HIS A 3 -9.74 26.09 8.18
C HIS A 3 -9.51 24.68 8.74
N PRO A 4 -10.50 23.77 8.70
CA PRO A 4 -10.27 22.37 8.99
C PRO A 4 -9.40 21.81 7.86
N ARG A 5 -8.14 21.45 8.16
CA ARG A 5 -7.37 20.55 7.30
C ARG A 5 -8.14 19.23 7.27
N GLN A 6 -8.95 19.03 6.24
CA GLN A 6 -9.43 17.71 5.87
C GLN A 6 -8.21 16.89 5.45
N TYR A 7 -7.62 16.17 6.40
CA TYR A 7 -6.79 15.03 6.07
C TYR A 7 -7.73 13.95 5.51
N GLY A 8 -7.99 13.98 4.20
CA GLY A 8 -8.51 12.81 3.49
C GLY A 8 -7.64 11.58 3.82
N PRO A 9 -8.16 10.35 3.74
CA PRO A 9 -7.53 9.17 4.32
C PRO A 9 -6.08 9.08 3.86
N ARG A 10 -5.15 9.37 4.77
CA ARG A 10 -3.72 9.13 4.54
C ARG A 10 -3.62 7.66 4.19
N CYS A 11 -3.22 7.35 2.96
CA CYS A 11 -2.73 6.03 2.60
C CYS A 11 -1.46 5.78 3.41
N THR A 12 -1.63 5.26 4.62
CA THR A 12 -0.52 4.87 5.46
C THR A 12 0.06 3.58 4.88
N LEU A 13 1.36 3.42 5.03
CA LEU A 13 2.06 2.15 4.79
C LEU A 13 1.28 0.98 5.43
N THR A 14 0.76 1.19 6.64
CA THR A 14 -0.08 0.24 7.37
C THR A 14 -1.31 -0.20 6.56
N ALA A 15 -2.07 0.73 5.97
CA ALA A 15 -3.28 0.37 5.22
C ALA A 15 -2.95 -0.47 3.97
N PHE A 16 -1.82 -0.18 3.31
CA PHE A 16 -1.38 -0.96 2.16
C PHE A 16 -0.93 -2.37 2.54
N LEU A 17 -0.13 -2.49 3.61
CA LEU A 17 0.31 -3.79 4.13
C LEU A 17 -0.89 -4.63 4.60
N SER A 18 -1.85 -4.02 5.29
CA SER A 18 -3.11 -4.69 5.67
C SER A 18 -3.86 -5.20 4.45
N GLY A 19 -3.96 -4.42 3.37
CA GLY A 19 -4.58 -4.87 2.12
C GLY A 19 -3.90 -6.08 1.50
N ILE A 20 -2.56 -6.14 1.50
CA ILE A 20 -1.82 -7.32 1.01
C ILE A 20 -2.13 -8.56 1.88
N LEU A 21 -2.20 -8.39 3.19
CA LEU A 21 -2.50 -9.50 4.11
C LEU A 21 -3.93 -10.00 3.97
N ASP A 22 -4.90 -9.10 3.77
CA ASP A 22 -6.30 -9.46 3.52
C ASP A 22 -6.47 -10.17 2.17
N ASP A 23 -5.81 -9.69 1.10
CA ASP A 23 -5.80 -10.38 -0.21
C ASP A 23 -5.23 -11.80 -0.09
N TYR A 24 -4.18 -11.98 0.72
CA TYR A 24 -3.61 -13.31 0.95
C TYR A 24 -4.56 -14.19 1.75
N LYS A 25 -5.14 -13.66 2.83
CA LYS A 25 -6.08 -14.38 3.70
C LYS A 25 -7.34 -14.83 2.97
N THR A 26 -7.82 -14.01 2.02
CA THR A 26 -9.00 -14.31 1.18
C THR A 26 -8.66 -15.19 -0.03
N GLY A 27 -7.37 -15.50 -0.25
CA GLY A 27 -6.91 -16.34 -1.36
C GLY A 27 -6.85 -15.64 -2.71
N VAL A 28 -7.01 -14.31 -2.75
CA VAL A 28 -6.89 -13.48 -3.96
C VAL A 28 -5.46 -13.50 -4.50
N ILE A 29 -4.47 -13.58 -3.62
CA ILE A 29 -3.05 -13.70 -3.99
C ILE A 29 -2.38 -14.88 -3.27
N THR A 30 -1.35 -15.43 -3.89
CA THR A 30 -0.53 -16.48 -3.27
C THR A 30 0.44 -15.90 -2.24
N GLN A 31 0.99 -16.76 -1.38
CA GLN A 31 2.02 -16.37 -0.40
C GLN A 31 3.23 -15.71 -1.08
N ILE A 32 3.66 -16.25 -2.23
CA ILE A 32 4.80 -15.71 -3.00
C ILE A 32 4.49 -14.30 -3.49
N GLN A 33 3.27 -14.05 -3.96
CA GLN A 33 2.84 -12.73 -4.41
C GLN A 33 2.75 -11.74 -3.23
N ALA A 34 2.25 -12.17 -2.07
CA ALA A 34 2.20 -11.33 -0.87
C ALA A 34 3.61 -10.93 -0.40
N VAL A 35 4.53 -11.90 -0.28
CA VAL A 35 5.93 -11.65 0.09
C VAL A 35 6.62 -10.73 -0.92
N GLY A 36 6.41 -10.94 -2.22
CA GLY A 36 6.99 -10.07 -3.26
C GLY A 36 6.47 -8.63 -3.20
N ARG A 37 5.17 -8.43 -2.96
CA ARG A 37 4.57 -7.09 -2.81
C ARG A 37 5.10 -6.38 -1.57
N ILE A 38 5.24 -7.07 -0.44
CA ILE A 38 5.82 -6.52 0.79
C ILE A 38 7.30 -6.18 0.57
N GLY A 39 8.09 -7.09 0.00
CA GLY A 39 9.51 -6.88 -0.30
C GLY A 39 9.76 -5.65 -1.17
N ASN A 40 8.94 -5.43 -2.20
CA ASN A 40 9.05 -4.24 -3.05
C ASN A 40 8.87 -2.92 -2.28
N VAL A 41 8.00 -2.91 -1.25
CA VAL A 41 7.83 -1.73 -0.40
C VAL A 41 9.06 -1.50 0.46
N PHE A 42 9.61 -2.55 1.07
CA PHE A 42 10.84 -2.45 1.87
C PHE A 42 12.03 -1.99 1.02
N SER A 43 12.24 -2.55 -0.17
CA SER A 43 13.31 -2.10 -1.07
C SER A 43 13.14 -0.63 -1.49
N ALA A 44 11.90 -0.17 -1.71
CA ALA A 44 11.63 1.24 -2.00
C ALA A 44 11.95 2.15 -0.80
N LEU A 45 11.63 1.72 0.43
CA LEU A 45 11.97 2.44 1.66
C LEU A 45 13.48 2.49 1.89
N GLU A 46 14.19 1.37 1.73
CA GLU A 46 15.65 1.27 1.89
C GLU A 46 16.40 2.13 0.88
N SER A 47 15.88 2.28 -0.34
CA SER A 47 16.47 3.14 -1.36
C SER A 47 16.29 4.64 -1.11
N GLY A 48 15.51 5.04 -0.09
CA GLY A 48 15.17 6.44 0.16
C GLY A 48 14.25 7.05 -0.91
N ASP A 49 13.75 6.24 -1.86
CA ASP A 49 12.90 6.67 -2.96
C ASP A 49 11.45 6.79 -2.51
N SER A 50 11.19 7.88 -1.80
CA SER A 50 9.85 8.27 -1.34
C SER A 50 8.82 8.38 -2.47
N LYS A 51 9.24 8.69 -3.71
CA LYS A 51 8.33 8.73 -4.87
C LYS A 51 7.89 7.32 -5.27
N LYS A 52 8.81 6.36 -5.27
CA LYS A 52 8.51 4.95 -5.55
C LYS A 52 7.62 4.33 -4.49
N VAL A 53 7.81 4.67 -3.22
CA VAL A 53 6.91 4.28 -2.13
C VAL A 53 5.50 4.83 -2.35
N VAL A 54 5.35 6.12 -2.62
CA VAL A 54 4.05 6.75 -2.88
C VAL A 54 3.37 6.17 -4.13
N HIS A 55 4.15 5.86 -5.18
CA HIS A 55 3.64 5.23 -6.39
C HIS A 55 3.10 3.82 -6.11
N LEU A 56 3.85 2.97 -5.39
CA LEU A 56 3.41 1.63 -4.99
C LEU A 56 2.13 1.68 -4.14
N LEU A 57 2.04 2.61 -3.19
CA LEU A 57 0.84 2.81 -2.36
C LEU A 57 -0.37 3.29 -3.19
N THR A 58 -0.14 4.06 -4.25
CA THR A 58 -1.21 4.60 -5.11
C THR A 58 -1.73 3.55 -6.09
N GLU A 59 -0.84 2.84 -6.78
CA GLU A 59 -1.20 1.79 -7.73
C GLU A 59 -1.78 0.56 -7.02
N GLY A 60 -1.23 0.21 -5.85
CA GLY A 60 -1.79 -0.80 -4.96
C GLY A 60 -3.26 -0.56 -4.63
N ARG A 61 -3.66 0.71 -4.43
CA ARG A 61 -5.04 1.09 -4.16
C ARG A 61 -5.97 0.90 -5.37
N LYS A 62 -5.48 1.06 -6.60
CA LYS A 62 -6.29 0.85 -7.81
C LYS A 62 -6.72 -0.60 -7.93
N LEU A 63 -5.82 -1.53 -7.62
CA LEU A 63 -6.10 -2.96 -7.63
C LEU A 63 -7.16 -3.35 -6.58
N LEU A 64 -7.14 -2.72 -5.41
CA LEU A 64 -8.12 -2.93 -4.34
C LEU A 64 -9.51 -2.35 -4.62
N ARG A 65 -9.65 -1.42 -5.58
CA ARG A 65 -10.92 -0.74 -5.87
C ARG A 65 -11.68 -1.32 -7.07
N THR A 66 -11.12 -2.33 -7.72
CA THR A 66 -11.73 -3.04 -8.87
C THR A 66 -12.23 -4.45 -8.52
N GLY A 67 -12.45 -4.74 -7.23
CA GLY A 67 -13.15 -5.92 -6.75
C GLY A 67 -14.60 -5.60 -6.40
#